data_AF-A0A1R1C9P6-F1
#
_entry.id   AF-A0A1R1C9P6-F1
#
_cell.length_a   1.000
_cell.length_b   1.000
_cell.length_c   1.000
_cell.angle_alpha   90.00
_cell.angle_beta   90.00
_cell.angle_gamma   90.00
#
_symmetry.space_group_name_H-M   'P 1'
#
loop_
_entity.id
_entity.type
_entity.pdbx_description
1 polymer ?
#
loop_
_entity_poly.entity_id
_entity_poly.type
_entity_poly.pdbx_seq_one_letter_code
_entity_poly.pdbx_strand_id
1 'polypeptide(L)'
;MSIKQLKGILPEQAFTEQQQLLAEKYAKVEAPVKVAEPLEAMLISAKDGQSWDSPVVKVYVLSNGHGGSFVITGKCFLEAAEDHGARFYYMLEQFTLVDMFL
;
A
#
# COMPACT_ATOMS: atom_id res chain seq x y z
N MET A 1 -10.10 2.19 0.37
CA MET A 1 -8.79 2.12 1.04
C MET A 1 -8.95 1.44 2.39
N SER A 2 -7.96 0.70 2.84
CA SER A 2 -7.90 0.12 4.19
C SER A 2 -6.53 0.36 4.82
N ILE A 3 -6.48 0.56 6.13
CA ILE A 3 -5.24 0.67 6.91
C ILE A 3 -5.26 -0.42 7.97
N LYS A 4 -4.22 -1.24 8.04
CA LYS A 4 -4.07 -2.29 9.06
C LYS A 4 -2.75 -2.09 9.79
N GLN A 5 -2.79 -2.06 11.12
CA GLN A 5 -1.59 -2.12 11.94
C GLN A 5 -1.25 -3.59 12.24
N LEU A 6 0.02 -3.95 12.08
CA LEU A 6 0.58 -5.24 12.43
C LEU A 6 1.60 -5.04 13.56
N LYS A 7 1.23 -5.46 14.78
CA LYS A 7 2.13 -5.36 15.95
C LYS A 7 3.14 -6.51 15.91
N GLY A 8 4.42 -6.22 16.13
CA GLY A 8 5.50 -7.20 16.18
C GLY A 8 5.91 -7.79 14.82
N ILE A 9 5.33 -7.32 13.71
CA ILE A 9 5.72 -7.69 12.35
C ILE A 9 6.41 -6.50 11.72
N LEU A 10 7.70 -6.68 11.42
CA LEU A 10 8.53 -5.62 10.86
C LEU A 10 8.12 -5.29 9.41
N PRO A 11 8.37 -4.06 8.92
CA PRO A 11 8.02 -3.67 7.56
C PRO A 11 8.52 -4.62 6.48
N GLU A 12 9.74 -5.15 6.61
CA GLU A 12 10.33 -6.06 5.62
C GLU A 12 9.60 -7.41 5.56
N GLN A 13 9.15 -7.90 6.71
CA GLN A 13 8.36 -9.14 6.82
C GLN A 13 6.96 -8.93 6.24
N ALA A 14 6.26 -7.88 6.69
CA ALA A 14 4.94 -7.53 6.18
C ALA A 14 4.98 -7.29 4.67
N PHE A 15 6.01 -6.61 4.17
CA PHE A 15 6.24 -6.38 2.75
C PHE A 15 6.37 -7.68 1.96
N THR A 16 7.20 -8.62 2.44
CA THR A 16 7.39 -9.92 1.79
C THR A 16 6.08 -10.71 1.73
N GLU A 17 5.31 -10.72 2.82
CA GLU A 17 3.99 -11.35 2.86
C GLU A 17 3.01 -10.71 1.87
N GLN A 18 2.95 -9.37 1.79
CA GLN A 18 2.07 -8.68 0.85
C GLN A 18 2.47 -8.96 -0.60
N GLN A 19 3.76 -9.05 -0.91
CA GLN A 19 4.21 -9.37 -2.26
C GLN A 19 3.74 -10.78 -2.69
N GLN A 20 3.86 -11.78 -1.81
CA GLN A 20 3.39 -13.13 -2.08
C GLN A 20 1.87 -13.17 -2.27
N LEU A 21 1.11 -12.53 -1.36
CA LEU A 21 -0.34 -12.47 -1.45
C LEU A 21 -0.85 -11.78 -2.73
N LEU A 22 -0.11 -10.80 -3.23
CA LEU A 22 -0.43 -10.12 -4.49
C LEU A 22 -0.08 -10.99 -5.70
N ALA A 23 1.06 -11.69 -5.68
CA ALA A 23 1.48 -12.57 -6.76
C ALA A 23 0.51 -13.76 -6.95
N GLU A 24 -0.15 -14.22 -5.88
CA GLU A 24 -1.19 -15.25 -5.95
C GLU A 24 -2.50 -14.75 -6.57
N LYS A 25 -2.78 -13.44 -6.50
CA LYS A 25 -4.10 -12.86 -6.82
C LYS A 25 -4.16 -12.00 -8.07
N TYR A 26 -3.02 -11.50 -8.53
CA TYR A 26 -2.94 -10.56 -9.63
C TYR A 26 -1.98 -11.07 -10.70
N ALA A 27 -2.38 -10.97 -11.96
CA ALA A 27 -1.57 -11.42 -13.09
C ALA A 27 -0.21 -10.68 -13.19
N LYS A 28 -0.14 -9.43 -12.74
CA LYS A 28 1.09 -8.64 -12.74
C LYS A 28 1.31 -7.94 -11.40
N VAL A 29 2.46 -8.20 -10.79
CA VAL A 29 3.00 -7.44 -9.66
C VAL A 29 4.22 -6.68 -10.16
N GLU A 30 4.22 -5.36 -10.01
CA GLU A 30 5.35 -4.51 -10.39
C GLU A 30 6.52 -4.67 -9.41
N ALA A 31 7.71 -4.30 -9.86
CA ALA A 31 8.88 -4.28 -9.00
C ALA A 31 8.62 -3.34 -7.80
N PRO A 32 9.04 -3.72 -6.59
CA PRO A 32 8.89 -2.89 -5.40
C PRO A 32 9.66 -1.58 -5.51
N VAL A 33 9.07 -0.51 -4.99
CA VAL A 33 9.71 0.82 -5.00
C VAL A 33 9.66 1.42 -3.61
N LYS A 34 10.79 1.93 -3.13
CA LYS A 34 10.80 2.81 -1.96
C LYS A 34 10.35 4.20 -2.41
N VAL A 35 9.33 4.73 -1.76
CA VAL A 35 8.75 6.04 -2.08
C VAL A 35 8.86 6.97 -0.87
N ALA A 36 9.03 8.27 -1.14
CA ALA A 36 8.95 9.33 -0.13
C ALA A 36 7.57 10.03 -0.14
N GLU A 37 6.82 9.86 -1.23
CA GLU A 37 5.49 10.45 -1.43
C GLU A 37 4.46 9.37 -1.80
N PRO A 38 3.19 9.52 -1.38
CA PRO A 38 2.66 10.60 -0.53
C PRO A 38 3.10 10.49 0.95
N LEU A 39 3.79 9.39 1.30
CA LEU A 39 4.43 9.17 2.59
C LEU A 39 5.63 8.23 2.40
N GLU A 40 6.55 8.20 3.36
CA GLU A 40 7.70 7.29 3.32
C GLU A 40 7.26 5.82 3.54
N ALA A 41 7.41 4.99 2.51
CA ALA A 41 7.04 3.57 2.55
C ALA A 41 7.74 2.73 1.49
N MET A 42 7.62 1.41 1.65
CA MET A 42 7.77 0.45 0.55
C MET A 42 6.43 0.30 -0.17
N LEU A 43 6.40 0.55 -1.48
CA LEU A 43 5.22 0.43 -2.33
C LEU A 43 5.28 -0.85 -3.18
N ILE A 44 4.18 -1.59 -3.16
CA ILE A 44 3.89 -2.67 -4.10
C ILE A 44 2.68 -2.27 -4.92
N SER A 45 2.79 -2.35 -6.24
CA SER A 45 1.66 -2.15 -7.16
C SER A 45 1.38 -3.43 -7.90
N ALA A 46 0.11 -3.80 -8.04
CA ALA A 46 -0.29 -4.95 -8.83
C ALA A 46 -1.58 -4.65 -9.61
N LYS A 47 -1.78 -5.35 -10.73
CA LYS A 47 -2.98 -5.25 -11.55
C LYS A 47 -3.31 -6.56 -12.24
N ASP A 48 -4.57 -6.67 -12.64
CA ASP A 48 -5.06 -7.81 -13.41
C ASP A 48 -5.72 -7.35 -14.72
N GLY A 49 -5.01 -7.52 -15.83
CA GLY A 49 -5.45 -7.07 -17.16
C GLY A 49 -5.10 -5.62 -17.50
N GLN A 50 -5.70 -5.13 -18.59
CA GLN A 50 -5.49 -3.79 -19.17
C GLN A 50 -6.82 -3.11 -19.55
N SER A 51 -7.95 -3.70 -19.16
CA SER A 51 -9.28 -3.16 -19.43
C SER A 51 -9.58 -2.02 -18.47
N TRP A 52 -10.52 -1.15 -18.82
CA TRP A 52 -10.91 -0.01 -17.97
C TRP A 52 -11.39 -0.46 -16.58
N ASP A 53 -12.02 -1.63 -16.49
CA ASP A 53 -12.51 -2.30 -15.28
C ASP A 53 -11.49 -3.27 -14.67
N SER A 54 -10.25 -3.32 -15.17
CA SER A 54 -9.19 -4.12 -14.57
C SER A 54 -8.86 -3.61 -13.17
N PRO A 55 -8.82 -4.47 -12.14
CA PRO A 55 -8.49 -4.05 -10.78
C PRO A 55 -7.02 -3.68 -10.67
N VAL A 56 -6.76 -2.55 -10.01
CA VAL A 56 -5.43 -2.05 -9.64
C VAL A 56 -5.37 -1.95 -8.12
N VAL A 57 -4.27 -2.43 -7.55
CA VAL A 57 -3.99 -2.34 -6.11
C VAL A 57 -2.63 -1.70 -5.87
N LYS A 58 -2.59 -0.80 -4.89
CA LYS A 58 -1.36 -0.23 -4.32
C LYS A 58 -1.32 -0.58 -2.83
N VAL A 59 -0.18 -1.09 -2.38
CA VAL A 59 0.06 -1.45 -0.99
C VAL A 59 1.30 -0.71 -0.51
N TYR A 60 1.12 0.14 0.51
CA TYR A 60 2.20 0.84 1.20
C TYR A 60 2.48 0.12 2.51
N VAL A 61 3.74 -0.21 2.74
CA VAL A 61 4.21 -0.81 4.00
C VAL A 61 5.22 0.12 4.64
N LEU A 62 4.95 0.51 5.89
CA LEU A 62 5.77 1.43 6.67
C LEU A 62 5.89 0.97 8.12
N SER A 63 6.91 1.46 8.82
CA SER A 63 7.06 1.22 10.26
C SER A 63 5.92 1.86 11.05
N ASN A 64 5.50 1.21 12.13
CA ASN A 64 4.59 1.82 13.09
C ASN A 64 5.30 2.59 14.23
N GLY A 65 6.63 2.68 14.20
CA GLY A 65 7.43 3.32 15.26
C GLY A 65 7.71 2.45 16.50
N HIS A 66 7.04 1.30 16.65
CA HIS A 66 7.07 0.46 17.86
C HIS A 66 7.31 -1.03 17.53
N GLY A 67 8.28 -1.32 16.65
CA GLY A 67 8.65 -2.71 16.29
C GLY A 67 7.58 -3.47 15.51
N GLY A 68 6.66 -2.76 14.85
CA GLY A 68 5.67 -3.31 13.93
C GLY A 68 5.54 -2.48 12.66
N SER A 69 4.44 -2.67 11.95
CA SER A 69 4.20 -2.02 10.66
C SER A 69 2.75 -1.58 10.47
N PHE A 70 2.55 -0.67 9.53
CA PHE A 70 1.26 -0.42 8.90
C PHE A 70 1.28 -0.97 7.48
N VAL A 71 0.16 -1.55 7.06
CA VAL A 71 -0.13 -1.94 5.69
C VAL A 71 -1.34 -1.14 5.22
N ILE A 72 -1.13 -0.27 4.24
CA ILE A 72 -2.17 0.59 3.68
C ILE A 72 -2.47 0.16 2.24
N THR A 73 -3.72 -0.21 1.98
CA THR A 73 -4.14 -0.79 0.70
C THR A 73 -5.17 0.09 0.01
N GLY A 74 -4.80 0.61 -1.15
CA GLY A 74 -5.70 1.26 -2.11
C GLY A 74 -6.12 0.27 -3.21
N LYS A 75 -7.41 0.23 -3.53
CA LYS A 75 -7.94 -0.56 -4.65
C LYS A 75 -8.89 0.30 -5.48
N CYS A 76 -8.72 0.25 -6.79
CA CYS A 76 -9.56 0.94 -7.77
C CYS A 76 -9.56 0.14 -9.08
N PHE A 77 -10.42 0.52 -10.02
CA PHE A 77 -10.30 0.05 -11.41
C PHE A 77 -9.30 0.91 -12.18
N LEU A 78 -8.76 0.39 -13.28
CA LEU A 78 -7.71 1.06 -14.06
C LEU A 78 -8.15 2.44 -14.56
N GLU A 79 -9.38 2.58 -15.05
CA GLU A 79 -9.95 3.87 -15.45
C GLU A 79 -9.99 4.87 -14.28
N ALA A 80 -10.30 4.38 -13.09
CA ALA A 80 -10.38 5.18 -11.88
C ALA A 80 -9.01 5.50 -11.27
N ALA A 81 -7.91 4.93 -11.78
CA ALA A 81 -6.59 5.10 -11.19
C ALA A 81 -6.04 6.54 -11.33
N GLU A 82 -6.50 7.32 -12.32
CA GLU A 82 -6.10 8.72 -12.47
C GLU A 82 -6.86 9.64 -11.51
N ASP A 83 -8.19 9.53 -11.38
CA ASP A 83 -8.98 10.37 -10.45
C ASP A 83 -9.07 9.78 -9.03
N HIS A 84 -9.67 8.59 -8.88
CA HIS A 84 -9.82 7.95 -7.57
C HIS A 84 -8.47 7.54 -6.97
N GLY A 85 -7.48 7.20 -7.82
CA GLY A 85 -6.11 7.00 -7.37
C GLY A 85 -5.47 8.27 -6.81
N ALA A 86 -5.78 9.45 -7.37
CA ALA A 86 -5.34 10.73 -6.82
C ALA A 86 -5.98 11.00 -5.44
N ARG A 87 -7.26 10.64 -5.24
CA ARG A 87 -7.89 10.77 -3.91
C ARG A 87 -7.18 9.94 -2.84
N PHE A 88 -6.81 8.69 -3.14
CA PHE A 88 -6.02 7.89 -2.20
C PHE A 88 -4.66 8.51 -1.93
N TYR A 89 -4.00 9.06 -2.96
CA TYR A 89 -2.73 9.75 -2.79
C TYR A 89 -2.87 10.94 -1.81
N TYR A 90 -3.84 11.83 -2.02
CA TYR A 90 -4.07 12.96 -1.12
C TYR A 90 -4.50 12.55 0.29
N MET A 91 -5.25 11.46 0.45
CA MET A 91 -5.56 10.92 1.79
C MET A 91 -4.30 10.47 2.54
N LEU A 92 -3.31 9.93 1.82
CA LEU A 92 -2.06 9.45 2.40
C LEU A 92 -1.09 10.60 2.72
N GLU A 93 -1.13 11.73 2.00
CA GLU A 93 -0.34 12.92 2.36
C GLU A 93 -0.71 13.45 3.76
N GLN A 94 -1.95 13.25 4.17
CA GLN A 94 -2.44 13.67 5.49
C GLN A 94 -2.25 12.58 6.57
N PHE A 95 -1.72 11.41 6.20
CA PHE A 95 -1.49 10.32 7.15
C PHE A 95 -0.32 10.68 8.07
N THR A 96 -0.62 10.83 9.36
CA THR A 96 0.39 11.14 10.39
C THR A 96 0.36 10.07 11.47
N LEU A 97 1.54 9.56 11.83
CA LEU A 97 1.71 8.72 13.01
C LEU A 97 1.64 9.59 14.26
N VAL A 98 0.67 9.31 15.12
CA VAL A 98 0.52 9.99 16.41
C VAL A 98 0.97 9.01 17.49
N ASP A 99 2.14 9.28 18.09
CA ASP A 99 2.60 8.56 19.27
C ASP A 99 1.95 9.21 20.50
N MET A 100 1.16 8.44 21.24
CA MET A 100 0.52 8.94 22.45
C MET A 100 1.41 8.57 23.63
N PHE A 101 2.32 9.49 23.98
CA PHE A 101 3.03 9.44 25.25
C PHE A 101 1.99 9.57 26.39
N LEU A 102 1.75 8.49 27.13
CA LEU A 102 1.05 8.49 28.41
C LEU A 102 2.06 8.56 29.55
#